data_AF-A0A170TYF4-F1
#
_entry.id   AF-A0A170TYF4-F1
#
_cell.length_a   1.000
_cell.length_b   1.000
_cell.length_c   1.000
_cell.angle_alpha   90.00
_cell.angle_beta   90.00
_cell.angle_gamma   90.00
#
_symmetry.space_group_name_H-M   'P 1'
#
loop_
_entity.id
_entity.type
_entity.pdbx_description
1 polymer ?
#
loop_
_entity_poly.entity_id
_entity_poly.type
_entity_poly.pdbx_seq_one_letter_code
_entity_poly.pdbx_strand_id
1 'polypeptide(L)'
;SVNCCQQHKLVGCNKQEENQEVNKQSPHRPRYQYPTQDTIPLEKLHLLRQNKKLKDILGNPHLRTILESVNNAENPTELTHEAMLEPIFVEFADECLKVVQDPEE
;
A
#
# COMPACT_ATOMS: atom_id res chain seq x y z
N SER A 1 -33.54 -17.94 8.00
CA SER A 1 -34.85 -18.60 7.81
C SER A 1 -34.94 -19.24 6.44
N VAL A 2 -35.27 -20.54 6.38
CA VAL A 2 -35.31 -21.36 5.14
C VAL A 2 -36.32 -20.89 4.09
N ASN A 3 -37.33 -20.09 4.47
CA ASN A 3 -38.30 -19.50 3.53
C ASN A 3 -37.68 -18.50 2.54
N CYS A 4 -36.61 -17.78 2.92
CA CYS A 4 -35.96 -16.81 2.04
C CYS A 4 -35.26 -17.50 0.85
N CYS A 5 -34.58 -18.62 1.11
CA CYS A 5 -33.87 -19.41 0.10
C CYS A 5 -34.82 -19.95 -1.02
N GLN A 6 -36.02 -20.39 -0.64
CA GLN A 6 -36.99 -20.92 -1.61
C GLN A 6 -37.55 -19.83 -2.53
N GLN A 7 -37.77 -18.62 -2.03
CA GLN A 7 -38.23 -17.49 -2.85
C GLN A 7 -37.14 -16.97 -3.80
N HIS A 8 -35.88 -16.93 -3.36
CA HIS A 8 -34.76 -16.50 -4.22
C HIS A 8 -34.50 -17.47 -5.39
N LYS A 9 -34.80 -18.76 -5.23
CA LYS A 9 -34.63 -19.77 -6.28
C LYS A 9 -35.64 -19.61 -7.44
N LEU A 10 -36.81 -19.03 -7.18
CA LEU A 10 -37.88 -18.84 -8.16
C LEU A 10 -37.78 -17.51 -8.91
N VAL A 11 -37.25 -16.47 -8.26
CA VAL A 11 -37.26 -15.09 -8.80
C VAL A 11 -35.89 -14.67 -9.36
N GLY A 12 -34.84 -15.46 -9.11
CA GLY A 12 -33.46 -15.09 -9.43
C GLY A 12 -32.92 -14.06 -8.44
N CYS A 13 -31.67 -14.22 -8.02
CA CYS A 13 -31.04 -13.29 -7.09
C CYS A 13 -30.58 -12.05 -7.87
N ASN A 14 -31.34 -10.97 -7.79
CA ASN A 14 -30.88 -9.67 -8.26
C ASN A 14 -29.94 -9.11 -7.18
N LYS A 15 -28.63 -9.28 -7.40
CA LYS A 15 -27.62 -8.59 -6.59
C LYS A 15 -27.89 -7.11 -6.82
N GLN A 16 -28.37 -6.41 -5.80
CA GLN A 16 -28.47 -4.95 -5.89
C GLN A 16 -27.04 -4.46 -6.14
N GLU A 17 -26.77 -4.03 -7.37
CA GLU A 17 -25.62 -3.21 -7.67
C GLU A 17 -25.81 -1.94 -6.86
N GLU A 18 -25.14 -1.89 -5.71
CA GLU A 18 -25.12 -0.72 -4.87
C GLU A 18 -24.58 0.44 -5.71
N ASN A 19 -25.42 1.48 -5.77
CA ASN A 19 -25.35 2.53 -6.75
C ASN A 19 -23.98 3.19 -6.79
N GLN A 20 -23.43 3.25 -7.99
CA GLN A 20 -22.31 4.05 -8.39
C GLN A 20 -22.49 5.53 -7.99
N GLU A 21 -21.56 6.08 -7.23
CA GLU A 21 -20.97 7.37 -7.63
C GLU A 21 -19.71 7.08 -8.45
N VAL A 22 -19.92 6.67 -9.70
CA VAL A 22 -18.89 6.74 -10.75
C VAL A 22 -18.71 8.22 -11.06
N ASN A 23 -17.93 8.90 -10.21
CA ASN A 23 -17.37 10.18 -10.57
C ASN A 23 -16.29 9.92 -11.63
N LYS A 24 -16.63 10.25 -12.88
CA LYS A 24 -15.73 10.24 -14.03
C LYS A 24 -14.55 11.20 -13.78
N GLN A 25 -13.54 10.74 -13.04
CA GLN A 25 -12.30 11.48 -12.83
C GLN A 25 -11.15 10.70 -13.45
N SER A 26 -10.73 11.18 -14.64
CA SER A 26 -9.40 11.09 -15.26
C SER A 26 -8.67 9.73 -15.31
N PRO A 27 -8.04 9.35 -16.44
CA PRO A 27 -7.14 8.20 -16.45
C PRO A 27 -5.95 8.49 -15.52
N HIS A 28 -5.63 7.52 -14.66
CA HIS A 28 -4.44 7.41 -13.82
C HIS A 28 -4.18 8.49 -12.76
N ARG A 29 -4.89 8.43 -11.63
CA ARG A 29 -4.20 8.61 -10.35
C ARG A 29 -4.25 7.29 -9.60
N PRO A 30 -3.11 6.68 -9.20
CA PRO A 30 -3.14 5.58 -8.25
C PRO A 30 -3.89 6.08 -7.01
N ARG A 31 -4.75 5.24 -6.44
CA ARG A 31 -5.44 5.50 -5.16
C ARG A 31 -5.29 4.26 -4.31
N TYR A 32 -5.15 4.43 -3.01
CA TYR A 32 -5.16 3.30 -2.09
C TYR A 32 -6.51 2.60 -2.14
N GLN A 33 -6.49 1.28 -2.28
CA GLN A 33 -7.69 0.46 -2.26
C GLN A 33 -8.31 0.40 -0.85
N TYR A 34 -7.46 0.43 0.18
CA TYR A 34 -7.84 0.30 1.60
C TYR A 34 -6.99 1.26 2.47
N PRO A 35 -7.23 2.57 2.44
CA PRO A 35 -6.49 3.52 3.26
C PRO A 35 -6.85 3.38 4.75
N THR A 36 -5.85 3.53 5.60
CA THR A 36 -5.95 3.62 7.07
C THR A 36 -5.40 4.96 7.56
N GLN A 37 -5.50 5.24 8.86
CA GLN A 37 -4.91 6.44 9.47
C GLN A 37 -3.38 6.49 9.28
N ASP A 38 -2.73 5.32 9.25
CA ASP A 38 -1.28 5.18 9.06
C ASP A 38 -0.86 5.17 7.58
N THR A 39 -1.80 5.28 6.64
CA THR A 39 -1.48 5.26 5.21
C THR A 39 -0.92 6.61 4.77
N ILE A 40 0.32 6.62 4.27
CA ILE A 40 0.98 7.84 3.79
C ILE A 40 0.29 8.38 2.52
N PRO A 41 -0.07 9.68 2.45
CA PRO A 41 -0.61 10.28 1.23
C PRO A 41 0.36 10.19 0.04
N LEU A 42 -0.17 10.00 -1.17
CA LEU A 42 0.63 9.83 -2.39
C LEU A 42 1.49 11.06 -2.70
N GLU A 43 1.00 12.26 -2.38
CA GLU A 43 1.71 13.51 -2.53
C GLU A 43 2.98 13.52 -1.67
N LYS A 44 2.91 13.00 -0.44
CA LYS A 44 4.07 12.84 0.44
C LYS A 44 5.03 11.77 -0.09
N LEU A 45 4.51 10.64 -0.59
CA LEU A 45 5.36 9.61 -1.21
C LEU A 45 6.13 10.12 -2.44
N HIS A 46 5.57 11.06 -3.21
CA HIS A 46 6.28 11.65 -4.35
C HIS A 46 7.55 12.43 -3.93
N LEU A 47 7.63 12.92 -2.70
CA LEU A 47 8.80 13.62 -2.18
C LEU A 47 10.02 12.69 -2.07
N LEU A 48 9.81 11.39 -1.83
CA LEU A 48 10.88 10.39 -1.78
C LEU A 48 11.71 10.38 -3.06
N ARG A 49 11.10 10.64 -4.23
CA ARG A 49 11.78 10.69 -5.53
C ARG A 49 12.81 11.81 -5.62
N GLN A 50 12.69 12.85 -4.82
CA GLN A 50 13.60 14.00 -4.83
C GLN A 50 14.78 13.82 -3.87
N ASN A 51 14.67 12.94 -2.88
CA ASN A 51 15.74 12.67 -1.93
C ASN A 51 16.94 11.98 -2.62
N LYS A 52 18.10 12.66 -2.60
CA LYS A 52 19.35 12.14 -3.21
C LYS A 52 19.92 10.96 -2.44
N LYS A 53 19.97 11.07 -1.12
CA LYS A 53 20.49 10.00 -0.25
C LYS A 53 19.68 8.72 -0.40
N LEU A 54 18.36 8.84 -0.50
CA LEU A 54 17.49 7.69 -0.73
C LEU A 54 17.79 7.00 -2.07
N LYS A 55 18.12 7.76 -3.14
CA LYS A 55 18.55 7.18 -4.42
C LYS A 55 19.88 6.44 -4.32
N ASP A 56 20.82 6.98 -3.53
CA ASP A 56 22.12 6.36 -3.33
C ASP A 56 21.98 5.05 -2.55
N ILE A 57 21.16 5.03 -1.48
CA ILE A 57 20.80 3.83 -0.72
C ILE A 57 20.14 2.78 -1.63
N LEU A 58 19.17 3.21 -2.44
CA LEU A 58 18.52 2.37 -3.46
C LEU A 58 19.48 1.91 -4.58
N GLY A 59 20.70 2.45 -4.66
CA GLY A 59 21.75 1.93 -5.53
C GLY A 59 22.26 0.56 -5.10
N ASN A 60 22.04 0.17 -3.84
CA ASN A 60 22.48 -1.11 -3.31
C ASN A 60 21.61 -2.26 -3.87
N PRO A 61 22.19 -3.25 -4.58
CA PRO A 61 21.43 -4.35 -5.15
C PRO A 61 20.79 -5.26 -4.07
N HIS A 62 21.45 -5.45 -2.93
CA HIS A 62 20.92 -6.27 -1.85
C HIS A 62 19.65 -5.67 -1.26
N LEU A 63 19.64 -4.35 -1.06
CA LEU A 63 18.44 -3.65 -0.61
C LEU A 63 17.27 -3.83 -1.60
N ARG A 64 17.53 -3.74 -2.91
CA ARG A 64 16.48 -3.96 -3.92
C ARG A 64 15.90 -5.36 -3.83
N THR A 65 16.75 -6.39 -3.66
CA THR A 65 16.28 -7.76 -3.44
C THR A 65 15.40 -7.87 -2.19
N ILE A 66 15.78 -7.23 -1.09
CA ILE A 66 14.96 -7.20 0.13
C ILE A 66 13.60 -6.54 -0.15
N LEU A 67 13.60 -5.36 -0.75
CA LEU A 67 12.37 -4.61 -1.05
C LEU A 67 11.43 -5.38 -2.01
N GLU A 68 11.99 -6.01 -3.04
CA GLU A 68 11.24 -6.88 -3.94
C GLU A 68 10.67 -8.10 -3.22
N SER A 69 11.42 -8.68 -2.28
CA SER A 69 10.97 -9.83 -1.51
C SER A 69 9.81 -9.45 -0.58
N VAL A 70 9.92 -8.34 0.14
CA VAL A 70 8.86 -7.81 1.01
C VAL A 70 7.62 -7.45 0.18
N ASN A 71 7.78 -6.79 -0.96
CA ASN A 71 6.66 -6.34 -1.81
C ASN A 71 5.86 -7.50 -2.42
N ASN A 72 6.51 -8.64 -2.68
CA ASN A 72 5.87 -9.83 -3.28
C ASN A 72 5.54 -10.92 -2.26
N ALA A 73 5.74 -10.66 -0.97
CA ALA A 73 5.57 -11.64 0.09
C ALA A 73 4.10 -12.01 0.30
N GLU A 74 3.83 -13.27 0.63
CA GLU A 74 2.53 -13.69 1.16
C GLU A 74 2.30 -13.13 2.58
N ASN A 75 3.38 -13.05 3.38
CA ASN A 75 3.39 -12.44 4.71
C ASN A 75 4.41 -11.28 4.78
N PRO A 76 4.06 -10.07 4.30
CA PRO A 76 4.98 -8.94 4.27
C PRO A 76 5.38 -8.46 5.66
N THR A 77 4.53 -8.65 6.68
CA THR A 77 4.83 -8.25 8.06
C THR A 77 6.03 -9.00 8.63
N GLU A 78 6.07 -10.32 8.43
CA GLU A 78 7.17 -11.17 8.89
C GLU A 78 8.47 -10.84 8.16
N LEU A 79 8.45 -10.75 6.83
CA LEU A 79 9.64 -10.37 6.06
C LEU A 79 10.12 -8.95 6.36
N THR A 80 9.20 -8.02 6.67
CA THR A 80 9.60 -6.68 7.10
C THR A 80 10.37 -6.75 8.41
N HIS A 81 9.92 -7.57 9.37
CA HIS A 81 10.61 -7.75 10.64
C HIS A 81 12.01 -8.36 10.46
N GLU A 82 12.15 -9.37 9.59
CA GLU A 82 13.46 -9.93 9.24
C GLU A 82 14.35 -8.90 8.53
N ALA A 83 13.78 -8.12 7.60
CA ALA A 83 14.49 -7.07 6.90
C ALA A 83 15.02 -5.98 7.86
N MET A 84 14.34 -5.71 8.99
CA MET A 84 14.86 -4.78 10.00
C MET A 84 16.14 -5.24 10.69
N LEU A 85 16.56 -6.50 10.53
CA LEU A 85 17.87 -6.97 11.00
C LEU A 85 19.00 -6.54 10.07
N GLU A 86 18.69 -6.20 8.81
CA GLU A 86 19.66 -5.77 7.82
C GLU A 86 19.93 -4.26 7.94
N PRO A 87 21.18 -3.82 8.21
CA PRO A 87 21.50 -2.41 8.42
C PRO A 87 21.10 -1.50 7.25
N ILE A 88 21.20 -2.01 6.02
CA ILE A 88 20.85 -1.24 4.81
C ILE A 88 19.34 -0.98 4.71
N PHE A 89 18.51 -1.90 5.21
CA PHE A 89 17.07 -1.74 5.23
C PHE A 89 16.65 -0.73 6.30
N VAL A 90 17.29 -0.76 7.47
CA VAL A 90 17.08 0.23 8.54
C VAL A 90 17.45 1.63 8.05
N GLU A 91 18.62 1.80 7.40
CA GLU A 91 19.02 3.08 6.83
C GLU A 91 18.01 3.60 5.80
N PHE A 92 17.50 2.70 4.95
CA PHE A 92 16.44 3.03 3.99
C PHE A 92 15.14 3.49 4.67
N ALA A 93 14.69 2.75 5.68
CA ALA A 93 13.46 3.07 6.41
C ALA A 93 13.58 4.43 7.11
N ASP A 94 14.68 4.67 7.83
CA ASP A 94 14.96 5.94 8.49
C ASP A 94 14.95 7.11 7.51
N GLU A 95 15.56 6.94 6.34
CA GLU A 95 15.61 7.98 5.33
C GLU A 95 14.23 8.24 4.70
N CYS A 96 13.39 7.22 4.55
CA CYS A 96 12.00 7.39 4.13
C CYS A 96 11.21 8.16 5.19
N LEU A 97 11.33 7.78 6.46
CA LEU A 97 10.61 8.40 7.58
C LEU A 97 10.94 9.88 7.71
N LYS A 98 12.21 10.28 7.57
CA LYS A 98 12.62 11.70 7.55
C LYS A 98 11.94 12.54 6.46
N VAL A 99 11.53 11.92 5.36
CA VAL A 99 10.88 12.63 4.24
C VAL A 99 9.37 12.67 4.42
N VAL A 100 8.76 11.64 5.00
CA VAL A 100 7.29 11.53 5.09
C VAL A 100 6.71 11.99 6.43
N GLN A 101 7.50 11.95 7.51
CA GLN A 101 7.11 12.50 8.80
C GLN A 101 7.18 14.03 8.75
N ASP A 102 6.17 14.66 9.34
CA ASP A 102 6.18 16.10 9.53
C ASP A 102 7.15 16.45 10.68
N PRO A 103 7.83 17.60 10.65
CA PRO A 103 8.83 17.98 11.66
C PRO A 103 8.27 18.27 13.07
N GLU A 104 7.02 17.94 13.37
CA GLU A 104 6.32 18.28 14.62
C GLU A 104 5.59 17.08 15.26
N GLU A 105 6.24 15.92 15.38
CA GLU A 105 5.95 14.94 16.44
C GLU A 105 7.21 14.56 17.23
#